data_AF-A0A7X7KDY1-F1
#
_entry.id   AF-A0A7X7KDY1-F1
#
_cell.length_a   1.000
_cell.length_b   1.000
_cell.length_c   1.000
_cell.angle_alpha   90.00
_cell.angle_beta   90.00
_cell.angle_gamma   90.00
#
_symmetry.space_group_name_H-M   'P 1'
#
loop_
_entity.id
_entity.type
_entity.pdbx_description
1 polymer ?
#
loop_
_entity_poly.entity_id
_entity_poly.type
_entity_poly.pdbx_seq_one_letter_code
_entity_poly.pdbx_strand_id
1 'polypeptide(L)'
;MYEKSDRRCFLAKGMLGAGGIIAAGSIEEQTLRAAIQDGSASSATPKADIPPGALPQGKIRDISLSRLVLGGNLIGGWAHARDLMYVSKLFKEYNTEAKIFETLDIAQACGVNAIQIGPSDWEPVLRYNKNRANKIQTMVCVSLFPDLTRMNDEIKR
;
A
#
# COMPACT_ATOMS: atom_id res chain seq x y z
N MET A 1 -18.51 8.60 -14.27
CA MET A 1 -19.62 8.71 -13.29
C MET A 1 -19.03 8.25 -11.97
N TYR A 2 -18.80 9.14 -11.00
CA TYR A 2 -18.13 8.79 -9.75
C TYR A 2 -19.15 8.10 -8.83
N GLU A 3 -18.93 6.83 -8.54
CA GLU A 3 -19.78 6.04 -7.65
C GLU A 3 -19.58 6.54 -6.21
N LYS A 4 -20.68 6.89 -5.54
CA LYS A 4 -20.66 7.51 -4.22
C LYS A 4 -20.34 6.44 -3.16
N SER A 5 -19.08 6.28 -2.80
CA SER A 5 -18.66 5.31 -1.78
C SER A 5 -18.91 5.86 -0.37
N ASP A 6 -19.83 5.25 0.38
CA ASP A 6 -20.08 5.57 1.80
C ASP A 6 -19.26 4.66 2.75
N ARG A 7 -19.06 5.10 4.00
CA ARG A 7 -18.32 4.39 5.06
C ARG A 7 -18.81 2.95 5.28
N ARG A 8 -20.11 2.71 5.14
CA ARG A 8 -20.72 1.37 5.26
C ARG A 8 -20.29 0.45 4.12
N CYS A 9 -20.22 0.98 2.90
CA CYS A 9 -19.73 0.25 1.75
C CYS A 9 -18.23 -0.07 1.89
N PHE A 10 -17.43 0.87 2.41
CA PHE A 10 -16.01 0.64 2.69
C PHE A 10 -15.78 -0.47 3.71
N LEU A 11 -16.49 -0.46 4.84
CA LEU A 11 -16.39 -1.50 5.87
C LEU A 11 -16.83 -2.87 5.33
N ALA A 12 -17.93 -2.91 4.58
CA ALA A 12 -18.42 -4.13 3.96
C ALA A 12 -17.38 -4.74 2.99
N LYS A 13 -16.80 -3.92 2.11
CA LYS A 13 -15.74 -4.34 1.17
C LYS A 13 -14.48 -4.84 1.92
N GLY A 14 -14.11 -4.18 3.03
CA GLY A 14 -12.97 -4.57 3.85
C GLY A 14 -13.14 -5.92 4.56
N MET A 15 -14.32 -6.21 5.12
CA MET A 15 -14.58 -7.45 5.88
C MET A 15 -14.58 -8.70 4.98
N LEU A 16 -15.06 -8.60 3.74
CA LEU A 16 -15.00 -9.70 2.76
C LEU A 16 -13.58 -10.01 2.31
N GLY A 17 -12.74 -8.99 2.12
CA GLY A 17 -11.35 -9.15 1.68
C GLY A 17 -10.44 -9.84 2.71
N ALA A 18 -10.81 -9.83 3.99
CA ALA A 18 -10.05 -10.41 5.09
C ALA A 18 -10.41 -11.87 5.43
N GLY A 19 -11.39 -12.48 4.74
CA GLY A 19 -11.74 -13.89 4.93
C GLY A 19 -12.29 -14.26 6.32
N GLY A 20 -12.88 -13.30 7.05
CA GLY A 20 -13.44 -13.56 8.39
C GLY A 20 -14.75 -14.33 8.36
N ILE A 21 -14.86 -15.40 9.16
CA ILE A 21 -16.14 -16.05 9.50
C ILE A 21 -16.88 -15.14 10.50
N ILE A 22 -18.08 -14.67 10.13
CA ILE A 22 -18.88 -13.76 10.96
C ILE A 22 -20.05 -14.53 11.56
N ALA A 23 -20.18 -14.46 12.90
CA ALA A 23 -21.28 -15.02 13.66
C ALA A 23 -22.61 -14.31 13.32
N ALA A 24 -23.68 -15.09 13.19
CA ALA A 24 -25.00 -14.62 12.79
C ALA A 24 -25.61 -13.64 13.81
N GLY A 25 -25.97 -12.43 13.37
CA GLY A 25 -26.85 -11.52 14.12
C GLY A 25 -26.48 -10.03 14.14
N SER A 26 -25.33 -9.62 13.61
CA SER A 26 -24.90 -8.20 13.63
C SER A 26 -25.51 -7.39 12.48
N ILE A 27 -25.80 -6.11 12.73
CA ILE A 27 -26.23 -5.12 11.72
C ILE A 27 -25.20 -5.02 10.58
N GLU A 28 -23.92 -5.19 10.91
CA GLU A 28 -22.81 -5.17 9.95
C GLU A 28 -22.90 -6.35 8.99
N GLU A 29 -23.32 -7.52 9.46
CA GLU A 29 -23.53 -8.73 8.65
C GLU A 29 -24.72 -8.58 7.71
N GLN A 30 -25.83 -8.00 8.18
CA GLN A 30 -26.99 -7.72 7.33
C GLN A 30 -26.64 -6.70 6.24
N THR A 31 -25.87 -5.67 6.60
CA THR A 31 -25.38 -4.66 5.64
C THR A 31 -24.44 -5.30 4.62
N LEU A 32 -23.55 -6.20 5.07
CA LEU A 32 -22.64 -6.93 4.20
C LEU A 32 -23.38 -7.85 3.23
N ARG A 33 -24.35 -8.63 3.73
CA ARG A 33 -25.20 -9.51 2.92
C ARG A 33 -26.00 -8.74 1.87
N ALA A 34 -26.61 -7.62 2.26
CA ALA A 34 -27.31 -6.75 1.31
C ALA A 34 -26.36 -6.20 0.25
N ALA A 35 -25.16 -5.76 0.65
CA ALA A 35 -24.17 -5.25 -0.28
C ALA A 35 -23.68 -6.31 -1.29
N ILE A 36 -23.53 -7.58 -0.87
CA ILE A 36 -23.20 -8.71 -1.75
C ILE A 36 -24.36 -9.03 -2.70
N GLN A 37 -25.59 -9.10 -2.18
CA GLN A 37 -26.79 -9.42 -2.97
C GLN A 37 -27.05 -8.39 -4.05
N ASP A 38 -26.88 -7.10 -3.74
CA ASP A 38 -27.09 -6.01 -4.69
C ASP A 38 -25.86 -5.75 -5.58
N GLY A 39 -24.82 -6.58 -5.50
CA GLY A 39 -23.62 -6.52 -6.33
C GLY A 39 -22.66 -5.36 -6.02
N SER A 40 -23.02 -4.47 -5.08
CA SER A 40 -22.20 -3.33 -4.65
C SER A 40 -20.92 -3.73 -3.91
N ALA A 41 -20.89 -4.93 -3.31
CA ALA A 41 -19.72 -5.56 -2.73
C ALA A 41 -19.39 -6.85 -3.50
N SER A 42 -18.34 -6.77 -4.33
CA SER A 42 -17.82 -7.90 -5.09
C SER A 42 -16.43 -8.28 -4.58
N SER A 43 -16.09 -9.57 -4.60
CA SER A 43 -14.73 -10.09 -4.36
C SER A 43 -13.79 -9.85 -5.56
N ALA A 44 -14.25 -9.10 -6.56
CA ALA A 44 -13.44 -8.74 -7.71
C ALA A 44 -12.10 -8.16 -7.27
N THR A 45 -11.02 -8.70 -7.83
CA THR A 45 -9.69 -8.13 -7.70
C THR A 45 -9.78 -6.65 -8.09
N PRO A 46 -9.24 -5.72 -7.27
CA PRO A 46 -9.24 -4.30 -7.61
C PRO A 46 -8.60 -4.12 -8.98
N LYS A 47 -9.41 -3.73 -9.96
CA LYS A 47 -8.90 -3.37 -11.28
C LYS A 47 -8.55 -1.90 -11.20
N ALA A 48 -7.29 -1.55 -11.40
CA ALA A 48 -6.92 -0.15 -11.49
C ALA A 48 -7.70 0.48 -12.66
N ASP A 49 -8.39 1.59 -12.38
CA ASP A 49 -9.01 2.43 -13.44
C ASP A 49 -7.94 3.12 -14.32
N ILE A 50 -6.67 3.01 -13.92
CA ILE A 50 -5.53 3.47 -14.68
C ILE A 50 -5.17 2.36 -15.68
N PRO A 51 -5.20 2.63 -17.00
CA PRO A 51 -4.78 1.63 -17.98
C PRO A 51 -3.34 1.19 -17.68
N PRO A 52 -3.05 -0.12 -17.69
CA PRO A 52 -1.69 -0.61 -17.62
C PRO A 52 -0.86 0.09 -18.70
N GLY A 53 0.27 0.68 -18.32
CA GLY A 53 0.99 1.55 -19.23
C GLY A 53 2.28 2.09 -18.64
N ALA A 54 3.19 2.49 -19.52
CA ALA A 54 4.42 3.14 -19.12
C ALA A 54 4.13 4.59 -18.70
N LEU A 55 4.37 4.93 -17.44
CA LEU A 55 4.48 6.33 -17.03
C LEU A 55 5.69 6.96 -17.73
N PRO A 56 5.64 8.25 -18.10
CA PRO A 56 6.82 8.97 -18.52
C PRO A 56 7.93 8.82 -17.47
N GLN A 57 9.15 8.54 -17.92
CA GLN A 57 10.32 8.42 -17.06
C GLN A 57 11.29 9.57 -17.33
N GLY A 58 11.86 10.11 -16.25
CA GLY A 58 13.01 11.01 -16.30
C GLY A 58 14.28 10.27 -15.92
N LYS A 59 15.44 10.86 -16.23
CA LYS A 59 16.73 10.33 -15.80
C LYS A 59 17.38 11.23 -14.76
N ILE A 60 17.93 10.62 -13.72
CA ILE A 60 18.90 11.24 -12.81
C ILE A 60 20.22 10.49 -13.03
N ARG A 61 21.14 11.11 -13.76
CA ARG A 61 22.34 10.45 -14.28
C ARG A 61 21.98 9.18 -15.07
N ASP A 62 22.38 8.02 -14.59
CA ASP A 62 22.18 6.69 -15.15
C ASP A 62 20.89 6.01 -14.66
N ILE A 63 20.19 6.59 -13.68
CA ILE A 63 18.98 6.02 -13.09
C ILE A 63 17.73 6.54 -13.81
N SER A 64 16.88 5.64 -14.31
CA SER A 64 15.57 5.98 -14.90
C SER A 64 14.46 5.88 -13.85
N LEU A 65 13.70 6.96 -13.64
CA LEU A 65 12.64 7.05 -12.63
C LEU A 65 11.32 7.47 -13.27
N SER A 66 10.23 6.81 -12.90
CA SER A 66 8.87 7.23 -13.25
C SER A 66 8.57 8.62 -12.73
N ARG A 67 7.75 9.39 -13.46
CA ARG A 67 7.35 10.75 -13.07
C ARG A 67 6.62 10.78 -11.72
N LEU A 68 5.99 9.67 -11.34
CA LEU A 68 5.40 9.42 -10.03
C LEU A 68 6.31 8.48 -9.23
N VAL A 69 6.51 8.79 -7.95
CA VAL A 69 7.21 7.94 -6.97
C VAL A 69 6.21 7.56 -5.88
N LEU A 70 6.15 6.27 -5.52
CA LEU A 70 5.24 5.80 -4.49
C LEU A 70 5.72 6.22 -3.10
N GLY A 71 4.79 6.59 -2.20
CA GLY A 71 5.12 6.94 -0.82
C GLY A 71 5.15 5.72 0.11
N GLY A 72 6.03 5.74 1.12
CA GLY A 72 6.30 4.61 2.02
C GLY A 72 5.41 4.48 3.25
N ASN A 73 4.53 5.45 3.53
CA ASN A 73 3.76 5.46 4.78
C ASN A 73 2.92 4.19 4.98
N LEU A 74 2.35 3.66 3.89
CA LEU A 74 1.58 2.41 3.85
C LEU A 74 2.43 1.20 4.28
N ILE A 75 3.73 1.22 4.00
CA ILE A 75 4.68 0.13 4.28
C ILE A 75 5.05 0.13 5.77
N GLY A 76 5.39 1.30 6.33
CA GLY A 76 5.83 1.44 7.73
C GLY A 76 4.69 1.58 8.76
N GLY A 77 3.46 1.79 8.28
CA GLY A 77 2.32 2.06 9.15
C GLY A 77 2.35 3.48 9.76
N TRP A 78 2.94 4.43 9.05
CA TRP A 78 3.06 5.83 9.47
C TRP A 78 1.78 6.59 9.15
N ALA A 79 0.82 6.54 10.06
CA ALA A 79 -0.42 7.29 9.96
C ALA A 79 -0.37 8.53 10.85
N HIS A 80 -0.45 9.73 10.25
CA HIS A 80 -0.59 10.96 11.01
C HIS A 80 -2.04 11.07 11.51
N ALA A 81 -2.26 10.80 12.79
CA ALA A 81 -3.59 10.60 13.36
C ALA A 81 -3.96 11.55 14.50
N ARG A 82 -3.23 12.66 14.70
CA ARG A 82 -3.37 13.54 15.88
C ARG A 82 -3.53 12.70 17.15
N ASP A 83 -4.68 12.81 17.81
CA ASP A 83 -4.97 12.16 19.10
C ASP A 83 -5.63 10.76 18.96
N LEU A 84 -5.86 10.29 17.74
CA LEU A 84 -6.53 9.02 17.48
C LEU A 84 -5.52 7.85 17.49
N MET A 85 -5.16 7.39 18.69
CA MET A 85 -4.16 6.34 18.90
C MET A 85 -4.45 5.02 18.15
N TYR A 86 -5.71 4.69 17.88
CA TYR A 86 -6.10 3.46 17.20
C TYR A 86 -5.80 3.45 15.70
N VAL A 87 -5.57 4.62 15.08
CA VAL A 87 -5.45 4.74 13.61
C VAL A 87 -4.19 4.04 13.12
N SER A 88 -3.05 4.23 13.77
CA SER A 88 -1.80 3.55 13.38
C SER A 88 -1.92 2.03 13.50
N LYS A 89 -2.68 1.54 14.50
CA LYS A 89 -2.97 0.10 14.63
C LYS A 89 -3.86 -0.35 13.48
N LEU A 90 -5.02 0.27 13.28
CA LEU A 90 -5.94 -0.09 12.21
C LEU A 90 -5.27 -0.05 10.83
N PHE A 91 -4.41 0.94 10.60
CA PHE A 91 -3.66 1.11 9.37
C PHE A 91 -2.68 -0.04 9.14
N LYS A 92 -1.99 -0.53 10.18
CA LYS A 92 -1.11 -1.72 10.09
C LYS A 92 -1.90 -3.01 9.91
N GLU A 93 -3.02 -3.17 10.59
CA GLU A 93 -3.89 -4.36 10.45
C GLU A 93 -4.48 -4.46 9.03
N TYR A 94 -4.79 -3.33 8.38
CA TYR A 94 -5.25 -3.32 7.00
C TYR A 94 -4.12 -3.53 5.99
N ASN A 95 -2.98 -2.86 6.17
CA ASN A 95 -1.83 -2.95 5.26
C ASN A 95 -0.93 -4.15 5.61
N THR A 96 -1.51 -5.35 5.55
CA THR A 96 -0.74 -6.59 5.68
C THR A 96 0.29 -6.71 4.57
N GLU A 97 1.28 -7.59 4.72
CA GLU A 97 2.29 -7.82 3.68
C GLU A 97 1.68 -8.17 2.32
N ALA A 98 0.63 -8.99 2.30
CA ALA A 98 -0.07 -9.33 1.07
C ALA A 98 -0.70 -8.09 0.40
N LYS A 99 -1.33 -7.19 1.19
CA LYS A 99 -1.90 -5.93 0.68
C LYS A 99 -0.82 -4.94 0.24
N ILE A 100 0.32 -4.93 0.93
CA ILE A 100 1.49 -4.16 0.51
C ILE A 100 1.98 -4.64 -0.85
N PHE A 101 2.15 -5.96 -1.03
CA PHE A 101 2.63 -6.53 -2.29
C PHE A 101 1.63 -6.30 -3.43
N GLU A 102 0.34 -6.45 -3.18
CA GLU A 102 -0.72 -6.11 -4.13
C GLU A 102 -0.63 -4.64 -4.57
N THR A 103 -0.41 -3.72 -3.62
CA THR A 103 -0.23 -2.28 -3.91
C THR A 103 0.98 -2.04 -4.81
N LEU A 104 2.10 -2.70 -4.53
CA LEU A 104 3.33 -2.58 -5.31
C LEU A 104 3.16 -3.17 -6.72
N ASP A 105 2.51 -4.33 -6.85
CA ASP A 105 2.23 -4.97 -8.13
C ASP A 105 1.32 -4.09 -8.99
N ILE A 106 0.26 -3.49 -8.41
CA ILE A 106 -0.62 -2.53 -9.11
C ILE A 106 0.18 -1.30 -9.55
N ALA A 107 1.02 -0.74 -8.68
CA ALA A 107 1.82 0.44 -9.01
C ALA A 107 2.79 0.16 -10.16
N GLN A 108 3.48 -0.99 -10.14
CA GLN A 108 4.36 -1.41 -11.22
C GLN A 108 3.61 -1.66 -12.52
N ALA A 109 2.42 -2.28 -12.48
CA ALA A 109 1.57 -2.46 -13.65
C ALA A 109 1.14 -1.11 -14.28
N CYS A 110 1.00 -0.07 -13.46
CA CYS A 110 0.75 1.30 -13.89
C CYS A 110 2.04 2.06 -14.30
N GLY A 111 3.19 1.40 -14.34
CA GLY A 111 4.46 1.99 -14.79
C GLY A 111 5.25 2.75 -13.72
N VAL A 112 4.84 2.71 -12.46
CA VAL A 112 5.64 3.25 -11.34
C VAL A 112 6.82 2.33 -11.08
N ASN A 113 8.03 2.87 -11.04
CA ASN A 113 9.24 2.06 -10.88
C ASN A 113 10.03 2.37 -9.60
N ALA A 114 9.55 3.30 -8.77
CA ALA A 114 10.25 3.74 -7.57
C ALA A 114 9.30 3.99 -6.39
N ILE A 115 9.79 3.71 -5.17
CA ILE A 115 9.14 4.01 -3.90
C ILE A 115 10.10 4.77 -2.99
N GLN A 116 9.60 5.78 -2.27
CA GLN A 116 10.33 6.50 -1.23
C GLN A 116 9.94 5.95 0.15
N ILE A 117 10.92 5.49 0.93
CA ILE A 117 10.71 4.92 2.27
C ILE A 117 11.80 5.38 3.25
N GLY A 118 11.61 5.11 4.55
CA GLY A 118 12.66 5.22 5.56
C GLY A 118 13.43 3.90 5.75
N PRO A 119 14.61 3.90 6.40
CA PRO A 119 15.39 2.69 6.66
C PRO A 119 14.65 1.59 7.42
N SER A 120 13.74 1.96 8.32
CA SER A 120 12.93 1.00 9.10
C SER A 120 11.96 0.19 8.24
N ASP A 121 11.58 0.70 7.07
CA ASP A 121 10.48 0.17 6.26
C ASP A 121 11.00 -0.56 5.01
N TRP A 122 12.31 -0.76 4.91
CA TRP A 122 12.96 -1.36 3.74
C TRP A 122 12.68 -2.86 3.62
N GLU A 123 12.67 -3.56 4.74
CA GLU A 123 12.61 -5.01 4.78
C GLU A 123 11.40 -5.62 4.02
N PRO A 124 10.16 -5.10 4.11
CA PRO A 124 9.05 -5.54 3.24
C PRO A 124 9.33 -5.39 1.74
N VAL A 125 10.00 -4.31 1.32
CA VAL A 125 10.35 -4.06 -0.10
C VAL A 125 11.46 -5.02 -0.57
N LEU A 126 12.41 -5.38 0.32
CA LEU A 126 13.41 -6.43 0.02
C LEU A 126 12.75 -7.78 -0.24
N ARG A 127 11.81 -8.17 0.63
CA ARG A 127 11.04 -9.42 0.44
C ARG A 127 10.20 -9.40 -0.83
N TYR A 128 9.57 -8.26 -1.13
CA TYR A 128 8.86 -8.07 -2.40
C TYR A 128 9.78 -8.28 -3.60
N ASN A 129 10.98 -7.69 -3.59
CA ASN A 129 11.94 -7.74 -4.69
C ASN A 129 12.71 -9.08 -4.81
N LYS A 130 12.75 -9.91 -3.75
CA LYS A 130 13.63 -11.11 -3.66
C LYS A 130 13.50 -12.07 -4.85
N ASN A 131 12.28 -12.31 -5.32
CA ASN A 131 11.97 -13.30 -6.37
C ASN A 131 11.42 -12.66 -7.66
N ARG A 132 11.59 -11.35 -7.85
CA ARG A 132 11.07 -10.62 -9.01
C ARG A 132 12.20 -10.20 -9.96
N ALA A 133 12.02 -10.43 -11.25
CA ALA A 133 12.94 -9.95 -12.29
C ALA A 133 12.89 -8.42 -12.38
N ASN A 134 11.68 -7.85 -12.35
CA ASN A 134 11.45 -6.40 -12.38
C ASN A 134 11.28 -5.88 -10.94
N LYS A 135 12.39 -5.47 -10.35
CA LYS A 135 12.42 -4.93 -8.97
C LYS A 135 11.94 -3.48 -8.94
N ILE A 136 11.20 -3.10 -7.91
CA ILE A 136 10.94 -1.69 -7.64
C ILE A 136 12.19 -1.05 -7.04
N GLN A 137 12.53 0.16 -7.50
CA GLN A 137 13.67 0.92 -6.99
C GLN A 137 13.30 1.61 -5.68
N THR A 138 14.25 1.71 -4.76
CA THR A 138 14.02 2.32 -3.45
C THR A 138 14.80 3.63 -3.32
N MET A 139 14.10 4.71 -3.01
CA MET A 139 14.67 5.98 -2.55
C MET A 139 14.57 6.05 -1.03
N VAL A 140 15.70 5.97 -0.34
CA VAL A 140 15.71 5.91 1.13
C VAL A 140 15.94 7.31 1.69
N CYS A 141 14.98 7.79 2.49
CA CYS A 141 15.12 9.04 3.23
C CYS A 141 15.87 8.76 4.53
N VAL A 142 17.09 9.26 4.61
CA VAL A 142 17.93 9.13 5.81
C VAL A 142 17.99 10.44 6.58
N SER A 143 18.07 10.32 7.90
CA SER A 143 18.33 11.48 8.75
C SER A 143 19.77 11.96 8.54
N LEU A 144 19.95 13.26 8.54
CA LEU A 144 21.29 13.86 8.51
C LEU A 144 21.89 13.77 9.91
N PHE A 145 22.92 12.94 10.08
CA PHE A 145 23.70 12.89 11.31
C PHE A 145 25.03 13.61 11.11
N PRO A 146 25.53 14.34 12.13
CA PRO A 146 26.89 14.89 12.11
C PRO A 146 27.95 13.78 11.98
N ASP A 147 27.67 12.61 12.54
CA ASP A 147 28.51 11.41 12.41
C ASP A 147 28.14 10.63 11.14
N LEU A 148 29.04 10.70 10.14
CA LEU A 148 28.92 10.00 8.87
C LEU A 148 28.94 8.47 9.02
N THR A 149 29.62 7.94 10.04
CA THR A 149 29.70 6.49 10.29
C THR A 149 28.32 5.97 10.68
N ARG A 150 27.70 6.64 11.66
CA ARG A 150 26.33 6.35 12.09
C ARG A 150 25.32 6.49 10.93
N MET A 151 25.43 7.54 10.12
CA MET A 151 24.55 7.71 8.96
C MET A 151 24.70 6.56 7.95
N ASN A 152 25.93 6.12 7.67
CA ASN A 152 26.19 4.99 6.78
C ASN A 152 25.63 3.67 7.34
N ASP A 153 25.68 3.48 8.65
CA ASP A 153 25.16 2.26 9.28
C ASP A 153 23.62 2.19 9.24
N GLU A 154 22.91 3.32 9.16
CA GLU A 154 21.47 3.32 8.89
C GLU A 154 21.13 2.94 7.43
N ILE A 155 22.06 3.14 6.50
CA ILE A 155 21.88 2.82 5.07
C ILE A 155 22.24 1.36 4.77
N LYS A 156 23.18 0.78 5.52
CA LYS A 156 23.62 -0.61 5.35
C LYS A 156 22.57 -1.58 5.88
N ARG A 157 21.70 -2.07 5.00
CA ARG A 157 20.86 -3.26 5.24
C ARG A 157 20.85 -4.14 4.00
#